data_AF-A0A963Q0W6-F1
#
_entry.id   AF-A0A963Q0W6-F1
#
_cell.length_a   1.000
_cell.length_b   1.000
_cell.length_c   1.000
_cell.angle_alpha   90.00
_cell.angle_beta   90.00
_cell.angle_gamma   90.00
#
_symmetry.space_group_name_H-M   'P 1'
#
loop_
_entity.id
_entity.type
_entity.pdbx_description
1 polymer ?
#
loop_
_entity_poly.entity_id
_entity_poly.type
_entity_poly.pdbx_seq_one_letter_code
_entity_poly.pdbx_strand_id
1 'polypeptide(L)' 'CEALGLDARTTPLACVLEGGTWAAGRVLAQRLRGGTPPLSIDSDGTVF' A
#
# COMPACT_ATOMS: atom_id res chain seq x y z
N CYS A 1 -3.15 13.74 14.29
CA CYS A 1 -2.34 12.97 15.25
C CYS A 1 -3.00 12.88 16.63
N GLU A 2 -3.61 13.96 17.14
CA GLU A 2 -4.28 14.01 18.45
C GLU A 2 -5.40 12.97 18.64
N ALA A 3 -6.25 12.72 17.63
CA ALA A 3 -7.31 11.70 17.70
C ALA A 3 -6.82 10.24 17.78
N LEU A 4 -5.55 9.98 17.45
CA LEU A 4 -4.94 8.65 17.50
C LEU A 4 -3.96 8.51 18.68
N GLY A 5 -3.70 9.59 19.43
CA GLY A 5 -2.75 9.59 20.55
C GLY A 5 -1.29 9.36 20.13
N LEU A 6 -0.95 9.60 18.85
CA LEU A 6 0.37 9.32 18.31
C LEU A 6 1.17 10.61 18.04
N ASP A 7 2.48 10.58 18.26
CA ASP A 7 3.37 11.70 17.96
C ASP A 7 3.66 11.78 16.45
N ALA A 8 3.43 12.94 15.84
CA ALA A 8 3.59 13.17 14.41
C ALA A 8 5.03 12.93 13.90
N ARG A 9 6.04 13.04 14.79
CA ARG A 9 7.44 12.80 14.44
C ARG A 9 7.82 11.32 14.41
N THR A 10 7.03 10.47 15.07
CA THR A 10 7.29 9.02 15.22
C THR A 10 6.21 8.15 14.58
N THR A 11 5.07 8.75 14.22
CA THR A 11 3.97 8.11 13.50
C THR A 11 3.56 8.98 12.32
N PRO A 12 4.28 8.83 11.20
CA PRO A 12 3.99 9.59 10.01
C PRO A 12 2.69 9.03 9.45
N LEU A 13 1.59 9.76 9.62
CA LEU A 13 0.32 9.47 8.96
C LEU A 13 0.52 9.08 7.49
N ALA A 14 1.53 9.66 6.84
CA ALA A 14 2.02 9.27 5.52
C ALA A 14 2.32 7.76 5.37
N CYS A 15 3.05 7.11 6.28
CA CYS A 15 3.35 5.68 6.17
C CYS A 15 2.11 4.80 6.39
N VAL A 16 1.19 5.23 7.27
CA VAL A 16 -0.08 4.52 7.45
C VAL A 16 -0.94 4.61 6.19
N LEU A 17 -1.00 5.79 5.58
CA LEU A 17 -1.71 5.99 4.32
C LEU A 17 -1.04 5.23 3.18
N GLU A 18 0.28 5.25 3.08
CA GLU A 18 1.02 4.50 2.06
C GLU A 18 0.74 2.99 2.14
N GLY A 19 0.96 2.38 3.30
CA GLY A 19 0.70 0.95 3.50
C GLY A 19 -0.79 0.59 3.37
N GLY A 20 -1.67 1.43 3.92
CA GLY A 20 -3.12 1.23 3.90
C GLY A 20 -3.71 1.34 2.49
N THR A 21 -3.33 2.36 1.73
CA THR A 21 -3.78 2.56 0.35
C THR A 21 -3.25 1.45 -0.55
N TRP A 22 -2.01 0.99 -0.35
CA TRP A 22 -1.47 -0.14 -1.10
C TRP A 22 -2.24 -1.44 -0.82
N ALA A 23 -2.47 -1.76 0.46
CA ALA A 23 -3.25 -2.94 0.84
C ALA A 23 -4.68 -2.90 0.27
N ALA A 24 -5.35 -1.75 0.38
CA ALA A 24 -6.68 -1.54 -0.19
C ALA A 24 -6.69 -1.71 -1.72
N GLY A 25 -5.69 -1.19 -2.42
CA GLY A 25 -5.52 -1.33 -3.86
C GLY A 25 -5.44 -2.80 -4.31
N ARG A 26 -4.67 -3.64 -3.60
CA ARG A 26 -4.59 -5.08 -3.91
C ARG A 26 -5.92 -5.81 -3.71
N VAL A 27 -6.66 -5.49 -2.65
CA VAL A 27 -7.99 -6.06 -2.40
C VAL A 27 -8.94 -5.72 -3.56
N LEU A 28 -8.95 -4.46 -4.01
CA LEU A 28 -9.77 -4.03 -5.14
C LEU A 28 -9.32 -4.68 -6.45
N ALA A 29 -8.01 -4.81 -6.70
CA ALA A 29 -7.47 -5.49 -7.87
C ALA A 29 -7.91 -6.97 -7.91
N GLN A 30 -7.90 -7.66 -6.77
CA GLN A 30 -8.41 -9.03 -6.68
C GLN A 30 -9.89 -9.10 -7.05
N ARG A 31 -10.71 -8.23 -6.45
CA ARG A 31 -12.17 -8.24 -6.66
C ARG A 31 -12.58 -7.89 -8.08
N LEU A 32 -11.91 -6.92 -8.69
CA LEU A 32 -12.34 -6.35 -9.98
C LEU A 32 -11.63 -6.98 -11.18
N ARG A 33 -10.43 -7.53 -11.00
CA ARG A 33 -9.56 -7.98 -12.10
C ARG A 33 -8.85 -9.30 -11.83
N GLY A 34 -9.22 -10.03 -10.78
CA GLY A 34 -8.58 -11.30 -10.42
C GLY A 34 -7.16 -11.16 -9.85
N GLY A 35 -6.72 -9.94 -9.57
CA GLY A 35 -5.46 -9.66 -8.86
C GLY A 35 -4.20 -9.77 -9.71
N THR A 36 -4.32 -10.11 -11.00
CA THR A 36 -3.18 -10.18 -11.90
C THR A 36 -2.71 -8.76 -12.30
N PRO A 37 -1.40 -8.51 -12.35
CA PRO A 37 -0.88 -7.26 -12.88
C PRO A 37 -1.32 -7.05 -14.34
N PRO A 38 -1.65 -5.81 -14.75
CA PRO A 38 -2.02 -5.53 -16.13
C PRO A 38 -0.84 -5.66 -17.11
N LEU A 39 0.39 -5.76 -16.59
CA LEU A 39 1.63 -5.89 -17.34
C LEU A 39 2.46 -7.01 -16.72
N SER A 40 3.00 -7.89 -17.56
CA SER A 40 4.03 -8.85 -17.15
C SER A 40 5.38 -8.17 -17.35
N ILE A 41 6.14 -8.02 -16.26
CA ILE A 41 7.48 -7.43 -16.28
C ILE A 41 8.47 -8.57 -16.02
N ASP A 42 9.47 -8.71 -16.87
CA ASP A 42 10.64 -9.55 -16.59
C ASP A 42 11.49 -8.82 -15.54
N SER A 43 11.37 -9.26 -14.30
CA SER A 43 12.01 -8.65 -13.13
C SER A 43 12.60 -9.74 -12.27
N ASP A 44 13.83 -9.51 -11.80
CA ASP A 44 14.53 -10.40 -10.85
C ASP A 44 14.10 -10.16 -9.39
N GLY A 45 13.11 -9.29 -9.17
CA GLY A 45 12.54 -9.03 -7.84
C GLY A 45 13.36 -8.08 -6.97
N THR A 46 14.37 -7.39 -7.52
CA THR A 46 15.17 -6.39 -6.79
C THR A 46 14.49 -5.04 -6.59
N VAL A 47 13.27 -4.88 -7.08
CA VAL A 47 12.51 -3.61 -7.00
C VAL A 47 11.68 -3.58 -5.72
N PHE A 48 12.31 -3.32 -4.57
CA PHE A 48 11.66 -2.86 -3.32
C PHE A 48 12.60 -1.95 -2.52
#